data_AF-A0A0P7HXT5-F1
#
_entry.id   AF-A0A0P7HXT5-F1
#
_cell.length_a   1.000
_cell.length_b   1.000
_cell.length_c   1.000
_cell.angle_alpha   90.00
_cell.angle_beta   90.00
_cell.angle_gamma   90.00
#
_symmetry.space_group_name_H-M   'P 1'
#
loop_
_entity.id
_entity.type
_entity.pdbx_description
1 polymer ?
#
loop_
_entity_poly.entity_id
_entity_poly.type
_entity_poly.pdbx_seq_one_letter_code
_entity_poly.pdbx_strand_id
1 'polypeptide(L)'
;MIETDYDYTSGYHRGDLVEQDAKAFLGIWKRLKDVPLPYRLSNFERKVDAEEAWEAFEIAELSDISTSTRKYRYGKAKREWWSYCEQNDVHPALATPDSIEDHIAAQKAGMSTYKSVHDIRFRPLYLWYRWMAFHTDYDHTYNPTLMAVLFRGEVYRVWKTRLSDRKQDPTVEGSRV
;
A
#
# COMPACT_ATOMS: atom_id res chain seq x y z
N MET A 1 4.31 -0.62 15.94
CA MET A 1 3.23 -0.09 15.08
C MET A 1 3.30 1.43 15.21
N ILE A 2 3.76 2.16 14.19
CA ILE A 2 3.79 3.63 14.28
C ILE A 2 2.35 4.10 14.07
N GLU A 3 1.65 4.34 15.17
CA GLU A 3 0.45 5.17 15.19
C GLU A 3 0.90 6.61 14.96
N THR A 4 0.58 7.13 13.78
CA THR A 4 0.75 8.54 13.50
C THR A 4 -0.42 9.26 14.15
N ASP A 5 -0.18 9.97 15.25
CA ASP A 5 -1.10 10.94 15.88
C ASP A 5 -1.37 12.11 14.92
N TYR A 6 -2.07 11.82 13.82
CA TYR A 6 -2.43 12.81 12.83
C TYR A 6 -3.73 13.47 13.26
N ASP A 7 -3.64 14.75 13.63
CA ASP A 7 -4.80 15.56 13.95
C ASP A 7 -5.62 15.88 12.68
N TYR A 8 -6.67 15.09 12.46
CA TYR A 8 -7.63 15.28 11.37
C TYR A 8 -8.45 16.57 11.48
N THR A 9 -8.35 17.30 12.60
CA THR A 9 -9.04 18.58 12.81
C THR A 9 -8.21 19.81 12.45
N SER A 10 -6.92 19.64 12.13
CA SER A 10 -6.10 20.75 11.62
C SER A 10 -6.62 21.19 10.24
N GLY A 11 -7.11 22.43 10.15
CA GLY A 11 -7.96 22.96 9.10
C GLY A 11 -7.35 23.16 7.70
N TYR A 12 -6.51 22.23 7.21
CA TYR A 12 -5.80 22.36 5.93
C TYR A 12 -6.16 21.34 4.84
N HIS A 13 -7.24 20.55 4.98
CA HIS A 13 -7.41 19.38 4.10
C HIS A 13 -8.75 19.32 3.38
N ARG A 14 -8.79 19.86 2.16
CA ARG A 14 -9.79 19.48 1.14
C ARG A 14 -9.75 17.96 0.92
N GLY A 15 -10.91 17.30 0.94
CA GLY A 15 -11.06 15.86 0.73
C GLY A 15 -11.96 15.21 1.78
N ASP A 16 -12.29 13.94 1.61
CA ASP A 16 -12.97 13.14 2.65
C ASP A 16 -11.94 12.47 3.59
N LEU A 17 -12.42 11.85 4.68
CA LEU A 17 -11.59 11.17 5.68
C LEU A 17 -10.64 10.11 5.10
N VAL A 18 -11.05 9.40 4.04
CA VAL A 18 -10.23 8.37 3.39
C VAL A 18 -9.07 9.02 2.64
N GLU A 19 -9.35 10.10 1.90
CA GLU A 19 -8.34 10.88 1.18
C GLU A 19 -7.34 11.54 2.15
N GLN A 20 -7.83 12.08 3.27
CA GLN A 20 -6.99 12.72 4.28
C GLN A 20 -6.04 11.71 4.95
N ASP A 21 -6.57 10.56 5.39
CA ASP A 21 -5.75 9.49 5.97
C ASP A 21 -4.69 8.99 4.97
N ALA A 22 -5.06 8.73 3.72
CA ALA A 22 -4.09 8.33 2.69
C ALA A 22 -2.99 9.40 2.49
N LYS A 23 -3.35 10.69 2.44
CA LYS A 23 -2.40 11.79 2.32
C LYS A 23 -1.44 11.90 3.50
N ALA A 24 -1.88 11.55 4.71
CA ALA A 24 -1.05 11.54 5.91
C ALA A 24 0.04 10.45 5.84
N PHE A 25 -0.24 9.31 5.20
CA PHE A 25 0.74 8.25 4.98
C PHE A 25 1.58 8.43 3.71
N LEU A 26 1.14 9.27 2.77
CA LEU A 26 1.92 9.61 1.59
C LEU A 26 3.09 10.53 1.95
N GLY A 27 4.25 10.27 1.34
CA GLY A 27 5.41 11.16 1.39
C GLY A 27 5.16 12.50 0.68
N ILE A 28 6.22 13.12 0.17
CA ILE A 28 6.14 14.47 -0.42
C ILE A 28 5.20 14.49 -1.64
N TRP A 29 5.26 13.45 -2.48
CA TRP A 29 4.52 13.39 -3.74
C TRP A 29 3.16 12.71 -3.56
N LYS A 30 2.10 13.41 -3.98
CA LYS A 30 0.72 12.92 -3.86
C LYS A 30 0.20 12.35 -5.18
N ARG A 31 0.77 12.72 -6.33
CA ARG A 31 0.44 12.17 -7.64
C ARG A 31 1.71 11.85 -8.40
N LEU A 32 1.65 10.87 -9.30
CA LEU A 32 2.81 10.49 -10.11
C LEU A 32 3.36 11.65 -10.96
N LYS A 33 2.48 12.51 -11.48
CA LYS A 33 2.89 13.71 -12.24
C LYS A 33 3.64 14.75 -11.40
N ASP A 34 3.48 14.72 -10.08
CA ASP A 34 4.16 15.62 -9.15
C ASP A 34 5.57 15.09 -8.80
N VAL A 35 5.86 13.82 -9.13
CA VAL A 35 7.19 13.22 -8.94
C VAL A 35 8.14 13.74 -10.04
N PRO A 36 9.23 14.45 -9.67
CA PRO A 36 10.22 14.89 -10.63
C PRO A 36 10.79 13.71 -11.41
N LEU A 37 11.07 13.91 -12.70
CA LEU A 37 11.51 12.84 -13.59
C LEU A 37 12.64 11.97 -13.01
N PRO A 38 13.72 12.52 -12.41
CA PRO A 38 14.81 11.71 -11.86
C PRO A 38 14.39 10.71 -10.77
N TYR A 39 13.31 11.01 -10.03
CA TYR A 39 12.83 10.21 -8.90
C TYR A 39 11.68 9.26 -9.26
N ARG A 40 11.30 9.17 -10.53
CA ARG A 40 10.26 8.23 -10.96
C ARG A 40 10.78 6.81 -10.94
N LEU A 41 9.99 5.88 -10.40
CA LEU A 41 10.37 4.48 -10.24
C LEU A 41 10.81 3.83 -11.55
N SER A 42 10.18 4.20 -12.67
CA SER A 42 10.53 3.70 -14.02
C SER A 42 12.00 3.88 -14.40
N ASN A 43 12.74 4.81 -13.76
CA ASN A 43 14.16 5.01 -14.06
C ASN A 43 15.09 3.98 -13.40
N PHE A 44 14.56 3.16 -12.48
CA PHE A 44 15.36 2.23 -11.66
C PHE A 44 15.18 0.76 -12.07
N GLU A 45 14.57 0.50 -13.23
CA GLU A 45 14.26 -0.85 -13.72
C GLU A 45 15.46 -1.78 -13.78
N ARG A 46 16.64 -1.26 -14.13
CA ARG A 46 17.87 -2.06 -14.18
C ARG A 46 18.56 -2.28 -12.83
N LYS A 47 18.07 -1.62 -11.77
CA LYS A 47 18.72 -1.60 -10.45
C LYS A 47 17.96 -2.39 -9.40
N VAL A 48 16.66 -2.59 -9.57
CA VAL A 48 15.82 -3.20 -8.55
C VAL A 48 15.42 -4.59 -8.99
N ASP A 49 15.96 -5.61 -8.34
CA ASP A 49 15.42 -6.97 -8.42
C ASP A 49 14.22 -7.07 -7.47
N ALA A 50 13.03 -7.31 -8.03
CA ALA A 50 11.80 -7.37 -7.25
C ALA A 50 11.72 -8.63 -6.35
N GLU A 51 12.33 -9.74 -6.77
CA GLU A 51 12.37 -10.98 -5.99
C GLU A 51 13.25 -10.79 -4.77
N GLU A 52 14.47 -10.29 -4.97
CA GLU A 52 15.41 -9.97 -3.89
C GLU A 52 14.80 -8.94 -2.92
N ALA A 53 14.14 -7.90 -3.44
CA ALA A 53 13.47 -6.90 -2.62
C ALA A 53 12.31 -7.46 -1.80
N TRP A 54 11.55 -8.43 -2.34
CA TRP A 54 10.51 -9.09 -1.58
C TRP A 54 11.09 -9.99 -0.49
N GLU A 55 12.12 -10.77 -0.79
CA GLU A 55 12.78 -11.66 0.17
C GLU A 55 13.40 -10.88 1.34
N ALA A 56 14.09 -9.77 1.04
CA ALA A 56 14.63 -8.86 2.05
C ALA A 56 13.51 -8.30 2.96
N PHE A 57 12.38 -7.90 2.38
CA PHE A 57 11.20 -7.49 3.14
C PHE A 57 10.64 -8.62 4.02
N GLU A 58 10.55 -9.86 3.53
CA GLU A 58 10.05 -10.97 4.34
C GLU A 58 10.94 -11.27 5.54
N ILE A 59 12.26 -11.17 5.37
CA ILE A 59 13.24 -11.35 6.43
C ILE A 59 13.13 -10.23 7.46
N ALA A 60 13.06 -8.98 7.00
CA ALA A 60 13.06 -7.81 7.87
C ALA A 60 11.75 -7.61 8.65
N GLU A 61 10.60 -7.74 7.98
CA GLU A 61 9.30 -7.31 8.53
C GLU A 61 8.40 -8.47 8.96
N LEU A 62 8.67 -9.69 8.48
CA LEU A 62 7.78 -10.83 8.69
C LEU A 62 8.41 -11.95 9.54
N SER A 63 9.62 -11.76 10.07
CA SER A 63 10.37 -12.74 10.90
C SER A 63 9.53 -13.36 12.01
N ASP A 64 8.80 -12.54 12.76
CA ASP A 64 7.98 -12.95 13.90
C ASP A 64 6.54 -13.34 13.54
N ILE A 65 6.19 -13.32 12.25
CA ILE A 65 4.85 -13.68 11.77
C ILE A 65 4.75 -15.19 11.60
N SER A 66 3.61 -15.77 12.00
CA SER A 66 3.37 -17.20 11.85
C SER A 66 3.53 -17.69 10.41
N THR A 67 4.11 -18.88 10.24
CA THR A 67 4.35 -19.51 8.93
C THR A 67 3.10 -19.57 8.06
N SER A 68 1.94 -19.84 8.68
CA SER A 68 0.65 -19.85 8.00
C SER A 68 0.31 -18.48 7.41
N THR A 69 0.46 -17.41 8.20
CA THR A 69 0.20 -16.04 7.73
C THR A 69 1.19 -15.64 6.64
N ARG A 70 2.48 -15.93 6.82
CA ARG A 70 3.49 -15.65 5.78
C ARG A 70 3.14 -16.35 4.46
N LYS A 71 2.81 -17.64 4.48
CA LYS A 71 2.47 -18.42 3.27
C LYS A 71 1.15 -18.00 2.62
N TYR A 72 0.07 -17.93 3.40
CA TYR A 72 -1.29 -17.80 2.85
C TYR A 72 -1.74 -16.34 2.66
N ARG A 73 -1.13 -15.39 3.38
CA ARG A 73 -1.41 -13.96 3.21
C ARG A 73 -0.37 -13.31 2.31
N TYR A 74 0.89 -13.26 2.75
CA TYR A 74 1.95 -12.54 2.05
C TYR A 74 2.38 -13.28 0.78
N GLY A 75 2.67 -14.58 0.88
CA GLY A 75 3.05 -15.39 -0.27
C GLY A 75 1.93 -15.49 -1.32
N LYS A 76 0.65 -15.47 -0.90
CA LYS A 76 -0.45 -15.41 -1.88
C LYS A 76 -0.53 -14.03 -2.55
N ALA A 77 -0.43 -12.94 -1.80
CA ALA A 77 -0.41 -11.60 -2.38
C ALA A 77 0.75 -11.41 -3.37
N LYS A 78 1.95 -11.89 -3.03
CA LYS A 78 3.11 -11.90 -3.94
C LYS A 78 2.78 -12.59 -5.26
N ARG A 79 2.33 -13.85 -5.21
CA ARG A 79 2.04 -14.63 -6.43
C ARG A 79 0.99 -13.98 -7.32
N GLU A 80 -0.09 -13.48 -6.73
CA GLU A 80 -1.17 -12.81 -7.49
C GLU A 80 -0.67 -11.51 -8.12
N TRP A 81 0.17 -10.74 -7.42
CA TRP A 81 0.75 -9.51 -7.93
C TRP A 81 1.77 -9.78 -9.04
N TRP A 82 2.65 -10.76 -8.87
CA TRP A 82 3.62 -11.16 -9.89
C TRP A 82 2.95 -11.68 -11.15
N SER A 83 1.90 -12.49 -11.01
CA SER A 83 1.14 -12.98 -12.16
C SER A 83 0.47 -11.84 -12.93
N TYR A 84 -0.09 -10.86 -12.23
CA TYR A 84 -0.60 -9.65 -12.86
C TYR A 84 0.52 -8.87 -13.58
N CYS A 85 1.67 -8.72 -12.94
CA CYS A 85 2.81 -7.99 -13.49
C CYS A 85 3.32 -8.62 -14.79
N GLU A 86 3.51 -9.94 -14.80
CA GLU A 86 3.94 -10.71 -15.97
C GLU A 86 2.95 -10.56 -17.13
N GLN A 87 1.63 -10.59 -16.85
CA GLN A 87 0.60 -10.47 -17.88
C GLN A 87 0.49 -9.06 -18.50
N ASN A 88 0.95 -8.03 -17.78
CA ASN A 88 0.75 -6.63 -18.16
C ASN A 88 2.07 -5.88 -18.42
N ASP A 89 3.20 -6.60 -18.50
CA ASP A 89 4.54 -6.03 -18.69
C ASP A 89 4.87 -4.92 -17.66
N VAL A 90 4.53 -5.20 -16.38
CA VAL A 90 4.77 -4.29 -15.26
C VAL A 90 5.90 -4.87 -14.40
N HIS A 91 6.93 -4.07 -14.11
CA HIS A 91 7.94 -4.48 -13.16
C HIS A 91 7.35 -4.48 -11.72
N PRO A 92 7.37 -5.61 -10.96
CA PRO A 92 6.64 -5.70 -9.70
C PRO A 92 7.07 -4.67 -8.65
N ALA A 93 8.35 -4.30 -8.59
CA ALA A 93 8.83 -3.28 -7.65
C ALA A 93 8.61 -1.83 -8.11
N LEU A 94 8.27 -1.58 -9.38
CA LEU A 94 8.26 -0.23 -9.97
C LEU A 94 6.88 0.15 -10.53
N ALA A 95 5.83 -0.41 -9.94
CA ALA A 95 4.46 -0.21 -10.38
C ALA A 95 4.02 1.24 -10.38
N THR A 96 3.15 1.56 -11.32
CA THR A 96 2.38 2.81 -11.30
C THR A 96 1.17 2.66 -10.35
N PRO A 97 0.62 3.78 -9.86
CA PRO A 97 -0.64 3.74 -9.11
C PRO A 97 -1.79 3.11 -9.92
N ASP A 98 -1.81 3.32 -11.24
CA ASP A 98 -2.80 2.74 -12.17
C ASP A 98 -2.70 1.21 -12.19
N SER A 99 -1.50 0.64 -12.30
CA SER A 99 -1.30 -0.82 -12.23
C SER A 99 -1.78 -1.42 -10.91
N ILE A 100 -1.63 -0.69 -9.80
CA ILE A 100 -2.15 -1.14 -8.50
C ILE A 100 -3.68 -1.09 -8.48
N GLU A 101 -4.28 -0.01 -8.99
CA GLU A 101 -5.74 0.15 -9.07
C GLU A 101 -6.37 -1.00 -9.86
N ASP A 102 -5.84 -1.27 -11.05
CA ASP A 102 -6.33 -2.33 -11.94
C ASP A 102 -6.19 -3.72 -11.31
N HIS A 103 -5.03 -4.02 -10.71
CA HIS A 103 -4.83 -5.29 -10.02
C HIS A 103 -5.81 -5.49 -8.85
N ILE A 104 -5.99 -4.47 -8.01
CA ILE A 104 -6.89 -4.57 -6.87
C ILE A 104 -8.35 -4.68 -7.32
N ALA A 105 -8.74 -3.99 -8.40
CA ALA A 105 -10.06 -4.14 -9.00
C ALA A 105 -10.30 -5.57 -9.51
N ALA A 106 -9.32 -6.16 -10.20
CA ALA A 106 -9.39 -7.55 -10.66
C ALA A 106 -9.52 -8.55 -9.48
N GLN A 107 -8.71 -8.37 -8.43
CA GLN A 107 -8.80 -9.21 -7.23
C GLN A 107 -10.15 -9.05 -6.51
N LYS A 108 -10.69 -7.82 -6.45
CA LYS A 108 -11.99 -7.56 -5.84
C LYS A 108 -13.14 -8.23 -6.59
N ALA A 109 -13.06 -8.38 -7.91
CA ALA A 109 -14.08 -9.08 -8.70
C ALA A 109 -14.21 -10.56 -8.30
N GLY A 110 -13.09 -11.20 -7.92
CA GLY A 110 -13.06 -12.59 -7.45
C GLY A 110 -13.31 -12.78 -5.95
N MET A 111 -13.60 -11.71 -5.19
CA MET A 111 -13.66 -11.76 -3.73
C MET A 111 -14.94 -11.15 -3.16
N SER A 112 -15.51 -11.81 -2.13
CA SER A 112 -16.79 -11.45 -1.54
C SER A 112 -16.79 -10.13 -0.77
N THR A 113 -15.69 -9.76 -0.11
CA THR A 113 -15.64 -8.56 0.75
C THR A 113 -14.40 -7.71 0.50
N TYR A 114 -14.55 -6.39 0.69
CA TYR A 114 -13.42 -5.45 0.69
C TYR A 114 -12.44 -5.72 1.83
N LYS A 115 -12.91 -6.20 2.99
CA LYS A 115 -12.04 -6.57 4.12
C LYS A 115 -11.09 -7.70 3.75
N SER A 116 -11.59 -8.73 3.06
CA SER A 116 -10.73 -9.79 2.56
C SER A 116 -9.70 -9.23 1.57
N VAL A 117 -10.10 -8.43 0.58
CA VAL A 117 -9.15 -7.81 -0.37
C VAL A 117 -8.10 -6.97 0.36
N HIS A 118 -8.52 -6.18 1.36
CA HIS A 118 -7.64 -5.42 2.22
C HIS A 118 -6.59 -6.31 2.89
N ASP A 119 -7.04 -7.33 3.64
CA ASP A 119 -6.16 -8.10 4.50
C ASP A 119 -5.22 -9.05 3.73
N ILE A 120 -5.68 -9.61 2.61
CA ILE A 120 -4.93 -10.67 1.90
C ILE A 120 -4.37 -10.27 0.53
N ARG A 121 -4.65 -9.06 0.02
CA ARG A 121 -4.07 -8.57 -1.24
C ARG A 121 -3.41 -7.21 -1.06
N PHE A 122 -4.18 -6.21 -0.67
CA PHE A 122 -3.71 -4.84 -0.61
C PHE A 122 -2.69 -4.61 0.50
N ARG A 123 -2.97 -5.03 1.74
CA ARG A 123 -2.10 -4.76 2.90
C ARG A 123 -0.68 -5.32 2.72
N PRO A 124 -0.46 -6.55 2.23
CA PRO A 124 0.88 -7.04 1.92
C PRO A 124 1.65 -6.14 0.95
N LEU A 125 1.05 -5.73 -0.17
CA LEU A 125 1.69 -4.85 -1.15
C LEU A 125 1.97 -3.46 -0.57
N TYR A 126 0.99 -2.88 0.14
CA TYR A 126 1.13 -1.59 0.81
C TYR A 126 2.34 -1.59 1.76
N LEU A 127 2.48 -2.64 2.58
CA LEU A 127 3.59 -2.75 3.53
C LEU A 127 4.93 -2.93 2.81
N TRP A 128 4.98 -3.72 1.74
CA TRP A 128 6.20 -3.90 0.96
C TRP A 128 6.69 -2.59 0.31
N TYR A 129 5.81 -1.86 -0.39
CA TYR A 129 6.19 -0.55 -0.95
C TYR A 129 6.52 0.49 0.12
N ARG A 130 5.84 0.44 1.27
CA ARG A 130 6.17 1.30 2.39
C ARG A 130 7.58 0.99 2.89
N TRP A 131 7.91 -0.29 3.08
CA TRP A 131 9.24 -0.70 3.53
C TRP A 131 10.32 -0.26 2.54
N MET A 132 10.15 -0.49 1.23
CA MET A 132 11.10 -0.03 0.21
C MET A 132 11.30 1.50 0.27
N ALA A 133 10.25 2.28 0.50
CA ALA A 133 10.35 3.75 0.58
C ALA A 133 11.10 4.27 1.83
N PHE A 134 11.31 3.43 2.85
CA PHE A 134 12.08 3.78 4.06
C PHE A 134 13.44 3.08 4.13
N HIS A 135 13.74 2.19 3.19
CA HIS A 135 14.96 1.38 3.20
C HIS A 135 16.01 1.98 2.27
N THR A 136 17.24 2.14 2.75
CA THR A 136 18.30 2.92 2.06
C THR A 136 18.75 2.33 0.74
N ASP A 137 18.51 1.04 0.55
CA ASP A 137 18.99 0.29 -0.62
C ASP A 137 18.06 0.42 -1.83
N TYR A 138 16.91 1.08 -1.68
CA TYR A 138 15.95 1.30 -2.76
C TYR A 138 15.72 2.79 -3.01
N ASP A 139 15.65 3.16 -4.28
CA ASP A 139 15.43 4.55 -4.73
C ASP A 139 13.96 5.01 -4.58
N HIS A 140 13.12 4.25 -3.86
CA HIS A 140 11.70 4.54 -3.68
C HIS A 140 11.48 5.80 -2.84
N THR A 141 10.80 6.79 -3.42
CA THR A 141 10.44 8.04 -2.72
C THR A 141 8.94 8.19 -2.48
N TYR A 142 8.14 7.25 -2.97
CA TYR A 142 6.69 7.24 -2.83
C TYR A 142 6.13 5.81 -2.82
N ASN A 143 4.88 5.68 -2.37
CA ASN A 143 4.17 4.40 -2.32
C ASN A 143 3.02 4.41 -3.36
N PRO A 144 3.10 3.60 -4.45
CA PRO A 144 2.09 3.58 -5.49
C PRO A 144 0.72 3.10 -4.98
N THR A 145 0.68 2.24 -3.95
CA THR A 145 -0.60 1.76 -3.38
C THR A 145 -1.38 2.88 -2.68
N LEU A 146 -0.69 3.78 -2.00
CA LEU A 146 -1.32 4.95 -1.37
C LEU A 146 -1.72 6.01 -2.40
N MET A 147 -0.94 6.17 -3.47
CA MET A 147 -1.31 7.07 -4.56
C MET A 147 -2.59 6.58 -5.25
N ALA A 148 -2.75 5.28 -5.45
CA ALA A 148 -3.95 4.69 -6.05
C ALA A 148 -5.22 4.95 -5.21
N VAL A 149 -5.10 5.04 -3.87
CA VAL A 149 -6.23 5.46 -3.00
C VAL A 149 -6.83 6.80 -3.45
N LEU A 150 -6.02 7.71 -3.98
CA LEU A 150 -6.47 9.04 -4.41
C LEU A 150 -7.26 9.01 -5.73
N PHE A 151 -7.28 7.89 -6.45
CA PHE A 151 -8.11 7.72 -7.66
C PHE A 151 -9.60 7.53 -7.33
N ARG A 152 -9.94 7.28 -6.06
CA ARG A 152 -11.32 7.07 -5.59
C ARG A 152 -12.03 5.86 -6.21
N GLY A 153 -11.27 4.89 -6.72
CA GLY A 153 -11.76 3.63 -7.27
C GLY A 153 -11.85 2.49 -6.24
N GLU A 154 -11.49 1.28 -6.64
CA GLU A 154 -11.48 0.07 -5.81
C GLU A 154 -10.44 0.14 -4.69
N VAL A 155 -9.25 0.69 -4.95
CA VAL A 155 -8.22 0.82 -3.90
C VAL A 155 -8.70 1.78 -2.79
N TYR A 156 -9.43 2.84 -3.15
CA TYR A 156 -10.06 3.73 -2.17
C TYR A 156 -11.06 2.99 -1.28
N ARG A 157 -11.90 2.13 -1.86
CA ARG A 157 -12.90 1.35 -1.10
C ARG A 157 -12.24 0.32 -0.20
N VAL A 158 -11.14 -0.29 -0.66
CA VAL A 158 -10.29 -1.16 0.15
C VAL A 158 -9.65 -0.38 1.30
N TRP A 159 -9.08 0.81 1.06
CA TRP A 159 -8.48 1.62 2.12
C TRP A 159 -9.51 2.06 3.18
N LYS A 160 -10.73 2.38 2.74
CA LYS A 160 -11.82 2.76 3.64
C LYS A 160 -12.12 1.69 4.70
N THR A 161 -11.91 0.40 4.42
CA THR A 161 -12.17 -0.66 5.43
C THR A 161 -11.26 -0.53 6.65
N ARG A 162 -10.02 -0.05 6.46
CA ARG A 162 -9.08 0.21 7.56
C ARG A 162 -9.60 1.28 8.52
N LEU A 163 -10.22 2.34 7.99
CA LEU A 163 -10.79 3.41 8.82
C LEU A 163 -12.03 2.96 9.57
N SER A 164 -12.85 2.10 8.96
CA SER A 164 -13.98 1.48 9.63
C SER A 164 -13.55 0.60 10.80
N ASP A 165 -12.47 -0.19 10.61
CA ASP A 165 -11.91 -1.03 11.68
C ASP A 165 -11.37 -0.18 12.85
N ARG A 166 -10.73 0.97 12.58
CA ARG A 166 -10.25 1.91 13.63
C ARG A 166 -11.38 2.55 14.43
N LYS A 167 -12.54 2.83 13.81
CA LYS A 167 -13.70 3.37 14.54
C LYS A 167 -14.36 2.36 15.47
N GLN A 168 -14.07 1.07 15.29
CA GLN A 168 -14.55 -0.02 16.14
C GLN A 168 -13.51 -0.46 17.17
N ASP A 169 -12.38 0.27 17.27
CA ASP A 169 -11.38 0.04 18.30
C ASP A 169 -11.86 0.65 19.63
N PRO A 170 -12.10 -0.15 20.69
CA PRO A 170 -12.61 0.33 21.97
C PRO A 170 -11.67 1.32 22.68
N THR A 171 -10.44 1.51 22.19
CA THR A 171 -9.50 2.52 22.71
C THR A 171 -9.87 3.96 22.34
N VAL A 172 -10.68 4.20 21.30
CA VAL A 172 -11.04 5.56 20.85
C VAL A 172 -12.26 6.13 21.61
N GLU A 173 -13.00 5.29 22.35
CA GLU A 173 -14.15 5.75 23.19
C GLU A 173 -13.75 6.26 24.60
N GLY A 174 -12.44 6.41 24.88
CA GLY A 174 -11.94 6.65 26.23
C GLY A 174 -11.34 8.03 26.56
N SER A 175 -11.55 9.07 25.75
CA SER A 175 -11.11 10.44 26.11
C SER A 175 -12.26 11.45 26.09
N ARG A 176 -13.15 11.28 27.06
CA ARG A 176 -13.93 12.37 27.64
C ARG A 176 -13.91 12.23 29.16
N VAL A 177 -12.96 12.91 29.80
CA VAL A 177 -13.17 13.70 31.04
C VAL A 177 -12.19 14.87 30.99
#